data_AF-A0A7J2JS72-F1
#
_entry.id   AF-A0A7J2JS72-F1
#
_cell.length_a   1.000
_cell.length_b   1.000
_cell.length_c   1.000
_cell.angle_alpha   90.00
_cell.angle_beta   90.00
_cell.angle_gamma   90.00
#
_symmetry.space_group_name_H-M   'P 1'
#
loop_
_entity.id
_entity.type
_entity.pdbx_description
1 polymer ?
#
loop_
_entity_poly.entity_id
_entity_poly.type
_entity_poly.pdbx_seq_one_letter_code
_entity_poly.pdbx_strand_id
1 'polypeptide(L)' 'MGVVRWYSAISVEEARRLRVGDVVYVSGIIVTARDQAHRRALELARKGGEIPVDLEGGVVYHCGPI' A
#
# COMPACT_ATOMS: atom_id res chain seq x y z
N MET A 1 7.92 -9.69 20.13
CA MET A 1 7.00 -8.64 19.66
C MET A 1 7.84 -7.42 19.34
N GLY A 2 8.13 -7.17 18.06
CA GLY A 2 8.92 -6.02 17.64
C GLY A 2 8.04 -4.80 17.36
N VAL A 3 8.65 -3.61 17.38
CA VAL A 3 8.01 -2.37 16.91
C VAL A 3 8.80 -1.86 15.71
N VAL A 4 8.12 -1.71 14.57
CA VAL A 4 8.69 -1.20 13.32
C VAL A 4 8.03 0.14 13.00
N ARG A 5 8.82 1.12 12.56
CA ARG A 5 8.33 2.42 12.10
C ARG A 5 8.81 2.67 10.69
N TRP A 6 7.88 2.94 9.77
CA TRP A 6 8.19 3.25 8.39
C TRP A 6 7.79 4.67 8.04
N TYR A 7 8.70 5.36 7.37
CA TYR A 7 8.58 6.75 6.95
C TYR A 7 8.71 6.79 5.43
N SER A 8 7.58 6.75 4.71
CA SER A 8 7.49 6.60 3.24
C SER A 8 8.18 5.35 2.65
N ALA A 9 8.05 5.18 1.33
CA ALA A 9 8.51 4.07 0.47
C ALA A 9 9.20 2.89 1.19
N ILE A 10 8.47 1.79 1.34
CA ILE A 10 8.91 0.57 2.02
C ILE A 10 9.54 -0.36 0.99
N SER A 11 10.78 -0.80 1.23
CA SER A 11 11.42 -1.79 0.37
C SER A 11 10.79 -3.18 0.53
N VAL A 12 10.87 -3.99 -0.53
CA VAL A 12 10.40 -5.38 -0.49
C VAL A 12 11.19 -6.19 0.56
N GLU A 13 12.47 -5.90 0.71
CA GLU A 13 13.35 -6.54 1.69
C GLU A 13 12.95 -6.22 3.12
N GLU A 14 12.57 -4.97 3.42
CA GLU A 14 12.06 -4.58 4.75
C GLU A 14 10.71 -5.21 5.04
N ALA A 15 9.79 -5.19 4.06
CA ALA A 15 8.48 -5.81 4.21
C ALA A 15 8.58 -7.31 4.50
N ARG A 16 9.53 -8.01 3.85
CA ARG A 16 9.79 -9.44 4.07
C ARG A 16 10.39 -9.79 5.44
N ARG A 17 10.91 -8.81 6.20
CA ARG A 17 11.45 -9.04 7.55
C ARG A 17 10.38 -9.03 8.64
N LEU A 18 9.17 -8.56 8.34
CA LEU A 18 8.07 -8.54 9.29
C LEU A 18 7.70 -9.95 9.73
N ARG A 19 7.39 -10.09 11.02
CA ARG A 19 6.88 -11.33 11.60
C ARG A 19 5.47 -11.12 12.13
N VAL A 20 4.72 -12.21 12.18
CA VAL A 20 3.38 -12.21 12.79
C VAL A 20 3.50 -11.72 14.24
N GLY A 21 2.66 -10.76 14.60
CA GLY A 21 2.64 -10.13 15.91
C GLY A 21 3.52 -8.88 16.05
N ASP A 22 4.29 -8.51 15.02
CA ASP A 22 4.99 -7.22 15.04
C ASP A 22 3.99 -6.04 14.95
N VAL A 23 4.30 -4.98 15.71
CA VAL A 23 3.54 -3.73 15.66
C VAL A 23 4.21 -2.81 14.65
N VAL A 24 3.47 -2.43 13.60
CA VAL A 24 3.97 -1.57 12.54
C VAL A 24 3.29 -0.20 12.62
N TYR A 25 4.09 0.85 12.73
CA TYR A 25 3.65 2.23 12.56
C TYR A 25 4.06 2.71 11.18
N VAL A 26 3.10 3.26 10.44
CA VAL A 26 3.32 3.84 9.11
C VAL A 26 3.16 5.35 9.22
N SER A 27 4.06 6.10 8.61
CA SER A 27 4.03 7.56 8.53
C SER A 27 4.42 8.02 7.12
N GLY A 28 3.67 8.96 6.56
CA GLY A 28 3.87 9.44 5.19
C GLY A 28 2.58 9.37 4.36
N ILE A 29 2.74 9.28 3.05
CA ILE A 29 1.61 9.19 2.11
C ILE A 29 1.02 7.78 2.17
N ILE A 30 -0.29 7.71 2.39
CA ILE A 30 -1.07 6.47 2.40
C ILE A 30 -2.20 6.64 1.40
N VAL A 31 -2.35 5.69 0.48
CA VAL A 31 -3.39 5.70 -0.54
C VAL A 31 -4.57 4.89 -0.05
N THR A 32 -5.77 5.49 -0.01
CA THR A 32 -6.99 4.74 0.29
C THR A 32 -7.55 4.11 -0.97
N ALA A 33 -7.85 2.81 -0.93
CA ALA A 33 -8.45 2.10 -2.06
C ALA A 33 -9.32 0.96 -1.56
N ARG A 34 -10.52 0.81 -2.12
CA ARG A 34 -11.41 -0.34 -1.88
C ARG A 34 -11.90 -0.92 -3.21
N ASP A 35 -13.09 -1.50 -3.22
CA ASP A 35 -13.68 -2.26 -4.33
C ASP A 35 -13.59 -1.56 -5.69
N GLN A 36 -14.08 -0.32 -5.77
CA GLN A 36 -14.13 0.42 -7.04
C GLN A 36 -12.75 0.84 -7.53
N ALA A 37 -11.85 1.19 -6.61
CA ALA A 37 -10.47 1.56 -6.95
C ALA A 37 -9.70 0.35 -7.52
N HIS A 38 -9.82 -0.82 -6.88
CA HIS A 38 -9.23 -2.06 -7.39
C HIS A 38 -9.81 -2.47 -8.75
N ARG A 39 -11.14 -2.37 -8.94
CA ARG A 39 -11.79 -2.67 -10.22
C ARG A 39 -11.26 -1.78 -11.34
N ARG A 40 -11.19 -0.47 -11.11
CA ARG A 40 -10.66 0.50 -12.08
C ARG A 40 -9.19 0.24 -12.41
N ALA A 41 -8.36 -0.07 -11.42
CA ALA A 41 -6.96 -0.40 -11.63
C ALA A 41 -6.78 -1.63 -12.54
N LEU A 42 -7.58 -2.68 -12.32
CA LEU A 42 -7.56 -3.87 -13.18
C LEU A 42 -8.04 -3.59 -14.61
N GLU A 43 -9.08 -2.76 -14.77
CA GLU A 43 -9.55 -2.35 -16.10
C GLU A 43 -8.50 -1.56 -16.88
N LEU A 44 -7.78 -0.65 -16.21
CA LEU A 44 -6.68 0.12 -16.82
C LEU A 44 -5.54 -0.82 -17.22
N ALA A 45 -5.10 -1.70 -16.32
CA ALA A 45 -4.03 -2.66 -16.60
C ALA A 45 -4.37 -3.57 -17.80
N ARG A 46 -5.62 -4.05 -17.91
CA ARG A 46 -6.08 -4.87 -19.05
C ARG A 46 -6.08 -4.14 -20.38
N LYS A 47 -6.23 -2.81 -20.36
CA LYS A 47 -6.21 -1.95 -21.55
C LYS A 47 -4.80 -1.47 -21.91
N GLY A 48 -3.77 -1.90 -21.17
CA GLY A 48 -2.40 -1.40 -21.32
C GLY A 48 -2.22 0.04 -20.85
N GLY A 49 -3.15 0.55 -20.04
CA GLY A 49 -3.06 1.88 -19.44
C GLY A 49 -2.39 1.84 -18.07
N GLU A 50 -1.97 3.01 -17.59
CA GLU A 50 -1.31 3.18 -16.31
C GLU A 50 -2.29 3.51 -15.18
N ILE A 51 -1.95 3.08 -13.97
CA ILE A 51 -2.66 3.51 -12.76
C ILE A 51 -2.23 4.97 -12.48
N PRO A 52 -3.16 5.91 -12.24
CA PRO A 52 -2.83 7.34 -12.12
C PRO A 52 -2.21 7.73 -10.76
N VAL A 53 -1.64 6.75 -10.05
CA VAL A 53 -0.94 6.90 -8.78
C VAL A 53 0.21 5.90 -8.76
N ASP A 54 1.39 6.35 -8.32
CA ASP A 54 2.50 5.45 -8.05
C ASP A 54 2.24 4.73 -6.72
N LEU A 55 2.25 3.40 -6.77
CA LEU A 55 2.03 2.52 -5.62
C LEU A 55 3.30 1.76 -5.24
N GLU A 56 4.40 1.91 -5.99
CA GLU A 56 5.64 1.19 -5.73
C GLU A 56 6.22 1.61 -4.37
N GLY A 57 6.47 0.63 -3.51
CA GLY A 57 6.86 0.85 -2.11
C GLY A 57 5.81 1.57 -1.25
N GLY A 58 4.62 1.86 -1.78
CA GLY A 58 3.56 2.58 -1.09
C GLY A 58 2.74 1.70 -0.15
N VAL A 59 1.88 2.35 0.65
CA VAL A 59 0.89 1.68 1.50
C VAL A 59 -0.51 1.93 0.96
N VAL A 60 -1.19 0.84 0.60
CA VAL A 60 -2.62 0.86 0.27
C VAL A 60 -3.41 0.55 1.52
N TYR A 61 -4.17 1.53 2.02
CA TYR A 61 -5.09 1.34 3.13
C TYR A 61 -6.50 1.04 2.60
N HIS A 62 -6.99 -0.18 2.87
CA HIS A 62 -8.31 -0.60 2.44
C HIS A 62 -9.42 0.07 3.27
N CYS A 63 -9.74 1.32 2.95
CA CYS A 63 -10.60 2.19 3.75
C CYS A 63 -11.47 3.11 2.88
N GLY A 64 -12.67 3.44 3.38
CA GLY A 64 -13.49 4.53 2.86
C GLY A 64 -13.66 5.58 3.95
N PRO A 65 -12.95 6.71 3.88
CA PRO A 65 -13.11 7.77 4.86
C PRO A 65 -14.55 8.33 4.82
N ILE A 66 -14.99 8.90 5.94
CA ILE A 66 -16.25 9.65 6.05
C ILE A 66 -16.03 11.08 5.56
#